data_AF-A0AAP0G6J4-F1
#
_entry.id   AF-A0AAP0G6J4-F1
#
_cell.length_a   1.000
_cell.length_b   1.000
_cell.length_c   1.000
_cell.angle_alpha   90.00
_cell.angle_beta   90.00
_cell.angle_gamma   90.00
#
_symmetry.space_group_name_H-M   'P 1'
#
loop_
_entity.id
_entity.type
_entity.pdbx_description
1 polymer ?
#
loop_
_entity_poly.entity_id
_entity_poly.type
_entity_poly.pdbx_seq_one_letter_code
_entity_poly.pdbx_strand_id
1 'polypeptide(L)'
;MVHRRSSGEVRPYVRSSKPRFNWTVELKLLFEEAMALLGGTRKATPKQIRELMKCPHIQLSHIKSRLQMCRIRLEEKERRPGNNFSLDFFS
;
A
#
# COMPACT_ATOMS: atom_id res chain seq x y z
N MET A 1 46.12 -25.87 11.51
CA MET A 1 45.26 -24.87 12.20
C MET A 1 44.03 -24.64 11.33
N VAL A 2 42.84 -24.92 11.87
CA VAL A 2 41.55 -24.87 11.16
C VAL A 2 41.14 -23.43 10.89
N HIS A 3 40.89 -23.09 9.62
CA HIS A 3 40.26 -21.82 9.25
C HIS A 3 38.80 -21.86 9.72
N ARG A 4 38.51 -21.10 10.77
CA ARG A 4 37.17 -20.92 11.33
C ARG A 4 36.29 -20.29 10.25
N ARG A 5 35.38 -21.09 9.68
CA ARG A 5 34.31 -20.63 8.80
C ARG A 5 33.57 -19.49 9.51
N SER A 6 33.52 -18.32 8.87
CA SER A 6 32.74 -17.18 9.36
C SER A 6 31.29 -17.63 9.52
N SER A 7 30.90 -17.81 10.78
CA SER A 7 29.55 -18.14 11.21
C SER A 7 28.62 -17.04 10.74
N GLY A 8 27.53 -17.45 10.08
CA GLY A 8 26.54 -16.57 9.44
C GLY A 8 26.14 -15.39 10.29
N GLU A 9 26.76 -14.25 10.01
CA GLU A 9 26.39 -12.96 10.57
C GLU A 9 25.06 -12.56 9.92
N VAL A 10 23.97 -13.00 10.55
CA VAL A 10 22.62 -12.59 10.18
C VAL A 10 22.57 -11.08 10.36
N ARG A 11 22.44 -10.35 9.24
CA ARG A 11 22.29 -8.90 9.24
C ARG A 11 21.24 -8.51 10.29
N PRO A 12 21.59 -7.74 11.33
CA PRO A 12 20.63 -7.35 12.34
C PRO A 12 19.50 -6.59 11.66
N TYR A 13 18.26 -7.03 11.88
CA TYR A 13 17.09 -6.34 11.38
C TYR A 13 16.95 -5.02 12.14
N VAL A 14 17.47 -3.95 11.54
CA VAL A 14 17.30 -2.59 12.06
C VAL A 14 15.85 -2.19 11.80
N ARG A 15 15.02 -2.28 12.83
CA ARG A 15 13.65 -1.74 12.79
C ARG A 15 13.74 -0.25 12.48
N SER A 16 13.14 0.17 11.36
CA SER A 16 13.04 1.59 11.05
C SER A 16 12.28 2.30 12.17
N SER A 17 12.90 3.28 12.82
CA SER A 17 12.27 4.11 13.85
C SER A 17 11.21 5.06 13.28
N LYS A 18 11.03 5.08 11.94
CA LYS A 18 9.98 5.87 11.32
C LYS A 18 8.62 5.23 11.61
N PRO A 19 7.67 5.96 12.21
CA PRO A 19 6.32 5.45 12.41
C PRO A 19 5.72 5.03 11.06
N ARG A 20 4.98 3.92 11.07
CA ARG A 20 4.27 3.46 9.87
C ARG A 20 3.31 4.55 9.43
N PHE A 21 3.15 4.70 8.12
CA PHE A 21 2.22 5.68 7.56
C PHE A 21 0.79 5.33 7.97
N ASN A 22 0.12 6.27 8.64
CA ASN A 22 -1.26 6.11 9.08
C ASN A 22 -2.21 6.64 8.00
N TRP A 23 -3.02 5.76 7.44
CA TRP A 23 -4.11 6.15 6.55
C TRP A 23 -5.26 6.69 7.39
N THR A 24 -5.35 8.01 7.52
CA THR A 24 -6.51 8.67 8.15
C THR A 24 -7.75 8.51 7.28
N VAL A 25 -8.93 8.68 7.88
CA VAL A 25 -10.21 8.60 7.15
C VAL A 25 -10.25 9.59 5.99
N GLU A 26 -9.78 10.81 6.20
CA GLU A 26 -9.68 11.84 5.17
C GLU A 26 -8.81 11.41 3.98
N LEU A 27 -7.63 10.83 4.24
CA LEU A 27 -6.75 10.32 3.19
C LEU A 27 -7.37 9.17 2.40
N LYS A 28 -8.22 8.37 3.02
CA LYS A 28 -8.94 7.28 2.35
C LYS A 28 -9.99 7.83 1.40
N LEU A 29 -10.80 8.79 1.87
CA LEU A 29 -11.82 9.44 1.05
C LEU A 29 -11.20 10.10 -0.17
N LEU A 30 -10.12 10.88 0.02
CA LEU A 30 -9.39 11.50 -1.10
C LEU A 30 -8.81 10.47 -2.07
N PHE A 31 -8.31 9.33 -1.57
CA PHE A 31 -7.79 8.26 -2.41
C PHE A 31 -8.90 7.57 -3.22
N GLU A 32 -10.06 7.32 -2.61
CA GLU A 32 -11.22 6.73 -3.27
C GLU A 32 -11.81 7.66 -4.33
N GLU A 33 -11.95 8.95 -4.01
CA GLU A 33 -12.37 9.98 -4.97
C GLU A 33 -11.40 10.05 -6.15
N ALA A 34 -10.09 10.12 -5.89
CA ALA A 34 -9.07 10.11 -6.93
C ALA A 34 -9.14 8.85 -7.82
N MET A 35 -9.38 7.68 -7.25
CA MET A 35 -9.58 6.45 -8.02
C MET A 35 -10.88 6.48 -8.84
N ALA A 36 -11.97 7.00 -8.28
CA ALA A 36 -13.25 7.12 -8.97
C ALA A 36 -13.13 8.06 -10.17
N LEU A 37 -12.48 9.22 -10.00
CA LEU A 37 -12.19 10.18 -11.08
C LEU A 37 -11.34 9.58 -12.20
N LEU A 38 -10.38 8.71 -11.86
CA LEU A 38 -9.51 8.05 -12.84
C LEU A 38 -10.15 6.82 -13.52
N GLY A 39 -11.41 6.49 -13.21
CA GLY A 39 -12.13 5.37 -13.81
C GLY A 39 -11.75 4.00 -13.21
N GLY A 40 -11.39 3.99 -11.92
CA GLY A 40 -11.18 2.79 -11.12
C GLY A 40 -9.72 2.32 -11.02
N THR A 41 -9.50 1.30 -10.21
CA THR A 41 -8.17 0.81 -9.77
C THR A 41 -7.27 0.30 -10.92
N ARG A 42 -7.86 -0.13 -12.04
CA ARG A 42 -7.12 -0.58 -13.23
C ARG A 42 -6.51 0.58 -14.02
N LYS A 43 -7.21 1.72 -14.11
CA LYS A 43 -6.80 2.90 -14.87
C LYS A 43 -6.04 3.92 -14.00
N ALA A 44 -6.31 3.94 -12.69
CA ALA A 44 -5.63 4.84 -11.77
C ALA A 44 -4.13 4.54 -11.67
N THR A 45 -3.30 5.59 -11.74
CA THR A 45 -1.85 5.50 -11.55
C THR A 45 -1.44 6.17 -10.23
N PRO A 46 -0.39 5.69 -9.53
CA PRO A 46 0.03 6.28 -8.26
C PRO A 46 0.38 7.78 -8.37
N LYS A 47 0.93 8.21 -9.51
CA LYS A 47 1.30 9.60 -9.74
C LYS A 47 0.06 10.51 -9.81
N GLN A 48 -0.92 10.11 -10.61
CA GLN A 48 -2.17 10.88 -10.75
C GLN A 48 -2.96 10.91 -9.44
N ILE A 49 -3.03 9.80 -8.71
CA ILE A 49 -3.68 9.77 -7.39
C ILE A 49 -3.00 10.76 -6.44
N ARG A 50 -1.66 10.80 -6.42
CA ARG A 50 -0.91 11.75 -5.58
C ARG A 50 -1.24 13.20 -5.93
N GLU A 51 -1.30 13.52 -7.23
CA GLU A 51 -1.61 14.86 -7.71
C GLU A 51 -3.04 15.28 -7.35
N LEU A 52 -4.00 14.35 -7.42
CA LEU A 52 -5.39 14.61 -7.05
C LEU A 52 -5.58 14.77 -5.54
N MET A 53 -4.92 13.95 -4.73
CA MET A 53 -4.99 14.05 -3.26
C MET A 53 -4.38 15.36 -2.73
N LYS A 54 -3.47 16.00 -3.50
CA LYS A 54 -2.77 17.25 -3.14
C LYS A 54 -2.11 17.26 -1.74
N CYS A 55 -1.87 16.09 -1.14
CA CYS A 55 -1.25 15.99 0.18
C CYS A 55 0.29 16.00 0.06
N PRO A 56 1.00 17.00 0.60
CA PRO A 56 2.47 17.04 0.52
C PRO A 56 3.14 15.96 1.37
N HIS A 57 2.45 15.49 2.42
CA HIS A 57 2.98 14.51 3.37
C HIS A 57 2.81 13.06 2.92
N ILE A 58 2.07 12.79 1.84
CA ILE A 58 1.92 11.44 1.30
C ILE A 58 2.97 11.16 0.23
N GLN A 59 3.79 10.13 0.47
CA GLN A 59 4.77 9.67 -0.50
C GLN A 59 4.13 8.74 -1.53
N LEU A 60 4.70 8.75 -2.74
CA LEU A 60 4.27 7.88 -3.84
C LEU A 60 4.35 6.39 -3.49
N SER A 61 5.28 6.01 -2.60
CA SER A 61 5.42 4.64 -2.07
C SER A 61 4.19 4.18 -1.31
N HIS A 62 3.60 5.04 -0.47
CA HIS A 62 2.38 4.74 0.29
C HIS A 62 1.21 4.51 -0.66
N ILE A 63 1.05 5.39 -1.65
CA ILE A 63 0.00 5.28 -2.68
C ILE A 63 0.19 4.02 -3.53
N LYS A 64 1.43 3.73 -3.96
CA LYS A 64 1.74 2.53 -4.73
C LYS A 64 1.36 1.26 -3.97
N SER A 65 1.73 1.17 -2.70
CA SER A 65 1.39 0.03 -1.84
C SER A 65 -0.12 -0.16 -1.70
N ARG A 66 -0.86 0.95 -1.45
CA ARG A 66 -2.32 0.92 -1.34
C ARG A 66 -2.98 0.45 -2.65
N LEU A 67 -2.56 1.04 -3.77
CA LEU A 67 -3.09 0.71 -5.09
C LEU A 67 -2.79 -0.75 -5.47
N GLN A 68 -1.58 -1.23 -5.18
CA GLN A 68 -1.20 -2.62 -5.44
C GLN A 68 -2.08 -3.59 -4.64
N MET A 69 -2.32 -3.32 -3.36
CA MET A 69 -3.22 -4.14 -2.55
C MET A 69 -4.66 -4.14 -3.09
N CYS A 70 -5.16 -2.99 -3.55
CA CYS A 70 -6.48 -2.90 -4.19
C CYS A 70 -6.57 -3.77 -5.46
N ARG A 71 -5.52 -3.82 -6.28
CA ARG A 71 -5.50 -4.64 -7.50
C ARG A 71 -5.55 -6.14 -7.20
N ILE A 72 -4.71 -6.60 -6.28
CA ILE A 72 -4.67 -8.01 -5.85
C ILE A 72 -6.04 -8.45 -5.30
N ARG A 73 -6.69 -7.59 -4.51
CA ARG A 73 -8.02 -7.88 -3.95
C ARG A 73 -9.13 -7.88 -4.98
N LEU A 74 -9.05 -7.03 -6.00
CA LEU A 74 -10.01 -7.06 -7.12
C LEU A 74 -9.89 -8.36 -7.92
N GLU A 75 -8.68 -8.84 -8.16
CA GLU A 75 -8.45 -10.13 -8.82
C GLU A 75 -9.00 -11.31 -7.99
N GLU A 76 -8.90 -11.23 -6.66
CA GLU A 76 -9.50 -12.22 -5.76
C GLU A 76 -11.04 -12.15 -5.76
N LYS A 77 -11.63 -10.95 -5.81
CA LYS A 77 -13.08 -10.74 -5.90
C LYS A 77 -13.67 -11.33 -7.18
N GLU A 78 -12.98 -11.19 -8.31
CA GLU A 78 -13.39 -11.81 -9.59
C GLU A 78 -13.41 -13.34 -9.52
N ARG A 79 -12.55 -13.96 -8.69
CA ARG A 79 -12.54 -15.42 -8.51
C ARG A 79 -13.60 -15.94 -7.53
N ARG A 80 -14.16 -15.11 -6.66
CA ARG A 80 -15.22 -15.49 -5.69
C ARG A 80 -16.22 -14.33 -5.50
N PRO A 81 -17.33 -14.29 -6.25
CA PRO A 81 -18.29 -13.17 -6.22
C PRO A 81 -19.15 -13.06 -4.94
N GLY A 82 -18.84 -13.77 -3.85
CA GLY A 82 -19.73 -13.93 -2.68
C GLY A 82 -19.26 -13.37 -1.34
N ASN A 83 -18.06 -12.77 -1.24
CA ASN A 83 -17.59 -12.22 0.03
C ASN A 83 -17.82 -10.70 0.10
N ASN A 84 -18.68 -10.28 1.03
CA ASN A 84 -18.75 -8.92 1.54
C ASN A 84 -17.43 -8.59 2.27
N PHE A 85 -16.40 -8.24 1.51
CA PHE A 85 -15.13 -7.78 2.06
C PHE A 85 -15.35 -6.42 2.72
N SER A 86 -15.58 -6.47 4.03
CA SER A 86 -15.78 -5.32 4.89
C SER A 86 -14.66 -4.28 4.76
N LEU A 87 -15.04 -3.00 4.82
CA LEU A 87 -14.14 -1.84 4.86
C LEU A 87 -13.21 -1.83 6.10
N ASP A 88 -13.33 -2.80 7.00
CA ASP A 88 -12.57 -2.89 8.26
C ASP A 88 -11.05 -3.01 8.07
N PHE A 89 -10.57 -3.39 6.88
CA PHE A 89 -9.12 -3.47 6.59
C PHE A 89 -8.46 -2.09 6.38
N PHE A 90 -9.23 -1.02 6.40
CA PHE A 90 -8.69 0.33 6.34
C PHE A 90 -8.32 0.86 7.72
N SER A 91 -8.69 0.22 8.84
CA SER A 91 -8.37 0.72 10.19
C SER A 91 -6.90 0.56 10.60
#